data_AF-F1T9I6-F1
#
_entry.id   AF-F1T9I6-F1
#
_cell.length_a   1.000
_cell.length_b   1.000
_cell.length_c   1.000
_cell.angle_alpha   90.00
_cell.angle_beta   90.00
_cell.angle_gamma   90.00
#
_symmetry.space_group_name_H-M   'P 1'
#
loop_
_entity.id
_entity.type
_entity.pdbx_description
1 polymer ?
#
loop_
_entity_poly.entity_id
_entity_poly.type
_entity_poly.pdbx_seq_one_letter_code
_entity_poly.pdbx_strand_id
1 'polypeptide(L)' 'MNKILRLGCLFFSLVLLVFGILRIMSGRENSGAFYLIAAVGFYIIYYSYKRSQKND' A
#
# COMPACT_ATOMS: atom_id res chain seq x y z
N MET A 1 -18.90 6.55 -6.08
CA MET A 1 -17.61 7.08 -6.61
C MET A 1 -16.39 6.20 -6.27
N ASN A 2 -16.54 4.87 -6.19
CA ASN A 2 -15.91 4.14 -5.07
C ASN A 2 -15.31 2.74 -5.37
N LYS A 3 -14.91 2.45 -6.62
CA LYS A 3 -14.19 1.20 -6.96
C LYS A 3 -12.75 1.45 -7.45
N ILE A 4 -12.56 2.46 -8.31
CA ILE A 4 -11.26 2.78 -8.92
C ILE A 4 -10.23 3.19 -7.86
N LEU A 5 -10.59 4.08 -6.93
CA LEU A 5 -9.69 4.52 -5.86
C LEU A 5 -9.27 3.37 -4.93
N ARG A 6 -10.22 2.47 -4.66
CA ARG A 6 -10.01 1.29 -3.81
C ARG A 6 -9.12 0.25 -4.51
N LEU A 7 -9.34 0.02 -5.80
CA LEU A 7 -8.48 -0.83 -6.64
C LEU A 7 -7.08 -0.23 -6.76
N GLY A 8 -7.00 1.09 -6.96
CA GLY A 8 -5.76 1.86 -7.04
C GLY A 8 -4.94 1.79 -5.76
N CYS A 9 -5.54 1.96 -4.58
CA CYS A 9 -4.85 1.79 -3.30
C CYS A 9 -4.32 0.37 -3.09
N LEU A 10 -5.12 -0.64 -3.44
CA LEU A 10 -4.71 -2.05 -3.34
C LEU A 10 -3.52 -2.33 -4.27
N PHE A 11 -3.62 -1.89 -5.52
CA PHE A 11 -2.56 -2.04 -6.51
C PHE A 11 -1.28 -1.33 -6.10
N PHE A 12 -1.37 -0.07 -5.66
CA PHE A 12 -0.22 0.69 -5.17
C PHE A 12 0.43 0.05 -3.95
N SER A 13 -0.35 -0.40 -2.97
CA SER A 13 0.16 -1.09 -1.78
C SER A 13 0.93 -2.35 -2.16
N LEU A 14 0.41 -3.15 -3.11
CA LEU A 14 1.05 -4.37 -3.59
C LEU A 14 2.35 -4.07 -4.35
N VAL A 15 2.36 -3.06 -5.22
CA VAL A 15 3.56 -2.61 -5.93
C VAL A 15 4.63 -2.12 -4.94
N LEU A 16 4.27 -1.28 -3.97
CA LEU A 16 5.18 -0.78 -2.94
C LEU A 16 5.78 -1.91 -2.11
N LEU A 17 4.99 -2.93 -1.78
CA LEU A 17 5.43 -4.09 -1.02
C LEU A 17 6.46 -4.92 -1.81
N VAL A 18 6.19 -5.23 -3.08
CA VAL A 18 7.14 -5.94 -3.95
C VAL A 18 8.41 -5.12 -4.15
N PHE A 19 8.29 -3.81 -4.39
CA PHE A 19 9.43 -2.92 -4.59
C PHE A 19 10.28 -2.79 -3.33
N GLY A 20 9.64 -2.74 -2.15
CA GLY A 20 10.30 -2.74 -0.85
C GLY A 20 11.13 -4.00 -0.63
N ILE A 21 10.54 -5.19 -0.89
CA ILE A 21 11.24 -6.48 -0.77
C ILE A 21 12.43 -6.54 -1.73
N LEU A 22 12.25 -6.18 -3.00
CA LEU A 22 13.33 -6.17 -4.00
C LEU A 22 14.48 -5.25 -3.57
N ARG A 23 14.18 -4.10 -2.96
CA ARG A 23 15.21 -3.17 -2.46
C ARG A 23 15.97 -3.70 -1.27
N ILE A 24 15.29 -4.39 -0.35
CA ILE A 24 15.92 -5.07 0.78
C ILE A 24 16.86 -6.16 0.27
N MET A 25 16.39 -6.99 -0.67
CA MET A 25 17.21 -8.04 -1.29
C MET A 25 18.43 -7.46 -2.04
N SER A 26 18.32 -6.25 -2.58
CA SER A 26 19.41 -5.54 -3.24
C SER A 26 20.40 -4.87 -2.26
N GLY A 27 20.29 -5.11 -0.95
CA GLY A 27 21.17 -4.56 0.07
C GLY A 27 20.90 -3.10 0.45
N ARG A 28 19.77 -2.51 -0.02
CA ARG A 28 19.35 -1.15 0.33
C ARG A 28 18.22 -1.19 1.37
N GLU A 29 18.58 -1.67 2.56
CA GLU A 29 17.67 -1.92 3.69
C GLU A 29 16.89 -0.67 4.12
N ASN A 30 17.59 0.45 4.31
CA ASN A 30 16.97 1.73 4.69
C ASN A 30 15.92 2.17 3.67
N SER A 31 16.27 2.13 2.38
CA SER A 31 15.33 2.48 1.33
C SER A 31 14.14 1.51 1.33
N GLY A 32 14.36 0.20 1.42
CA GLY A 32 13.28 -0.80 1.42
C GLY A 32 12.28 -0.62 2.57
N ALA A 33 12.76 -0.28 3.78
CA ALA A 33 11.92 0.01 4.93
C ALA A 33 10.93 1.17 4.67
N PHE A 34 11.36 2.24 3.98
CA PHE A 34 10.47 3.34 3.60
C PHE A 34 9.32 2.89 2.69
N TYR A 35 9.57 1.96 1.75
CA TYR A 35 8.53 1.46 0.84
C TYR A 35 7.56 0.54 1.57
N LEU A 36 8.03 -0.25 2.55
CA LEU A 36 7.16 -1.05 3.40
C LEU A 36 6.25 -0.17 4.26
N ILE A 37 6.78 0.89 4.86
CA ILE A 37 5.98 1.86 5.63
C ILE A 37 4.92 2.52 4.73
N ALA A 38 5.30 2.91 3.51
CA ALA A 38 4.36 3.45 2.53
C ALA A 38 3.29 2.43 2.14
N ALA A 39 3.64 1.15 1.94
CA ALA A 39 2.69 0.08 1.63
C ALA A 39 1.65 -0.09 2.75
N VAL A 40 2.08 -0.04 4.01
CA VAL A 40 1.21 -0.08 5.19
C VAL A 40 0.29 1.14 5.25
N GLY A 41 0.80 2.33 4.96
CA GLY A 41 -0.01 3.56 4.89
C GLY A 41 -1.14 3.44 3.87
N PHE A 42 -0.84 2.97 2.66
CA PHE A 42 -1.86 2.73 1.62
C PHE A 42 -2.85 1.63 1.99
N TYR A 43 -2.41 0.61 2.75
CA TYR A 43 -3.30 -0.43 3.25
C TYR A 43 -4.30 0.09 4.30
N ILE A 44 -3.86 0.99 5.20
CA ILE A 44 -4.73 1.65 6.17
C ILE A 44 -5.77 2.52 5.46
N ILE A 45 -5.35 3.28 4.44
CA ILE A 45 -6.25 4.08 3.61
C ILE A 45 -7.28 3.17 2.92
N TYR A 46 -6.85 2.07 2.32
CA TYR A 46 -7.75 1.08 1.73
C TYR A 46 -8.78 0.55 2.75
N TYR A 47 -8.34 0.24 3.97
CA TYR A 47 -9.23 -0.25 5.02
C TYR A 47 -10.22 0.82 5.50
N SER A 48 -9.77 2.06 5.65
CA SER A 48 -10.63 3.21 5.99
C SER A 48 -11.70 3.43 4.92
N TYR A 49 -11.33 3.41 3.64
CA TYR A 49 -12.29 3.50 2.53
C TYR A 49 -13.26 2.32 2.48
N LYS A 50 -12.78 1.09 2.75
CA LYS A 50 -13.64 -0.10 2.85
C LYS A 50 -14.68 0.05 3.98
N ARG A 51 -14.28 0.65 5.11
CA ARG A 51 -15.17 0.91 6.25
C ARG A 51 -16.20 2.00 5.95
N SER A 52 -15.77 3.10 5.33
CA SER A 52 -16.67 4.19 4.94
C SER A 52 -17.76 3.72 3.97
N GLN A 53 -17.41 2.84 3.03
CA GLN A 53 -18.37 2.29 2.06
C GLN A 53 -19.38 1.30 2.66
N LYS A 54 -19.23 0.89 3.93
CA LYS A 54 -20.14 0.00 4.64
C LYS A 54 -21.14 0.76 5.53
N ASN A 55 -20.93 2.07 5.72
CA ASN A 55 -21.75 2.95 6.56
C ASN A 55 -22.67 3.89 5.74
N ASP A 56 -22.63 3.79 4.40
CA ASP A 56 -23.60 4.34 3.46
C ASP A 56 -24.47 3.18 2.94
#